data_AF-A0A7R9AIT2-F1
#
_entry.id   AF-A0A7R9AIT2-F1
#
_cell.length_a   1.000
_cell.length_b   1.000
_cell.length_c   1.000
_cell.angle_alpha   90.00
_cell.angle_beta   90.00
_cell.angle_gamma   90.00
#
_symmetry.space_group_name_H-M   'P 1'
#
loop_
_entity.id
_entity.type
_entity.pdbx_description
1 polymer ?
#
loop_
_entity_poly.entity_id
_entity_poly.type
_entity_poly.pdbx_seq_one_letter_code
_entity_poly.pdbx_strand_id
1 'polypeptide(L)'
;MWLTPHSDGTAQAQYFFSKPVVELILKNLRSLGIQSIICIGCPSLLEAAQSNTLLLDIDERFHNFWSQDSFLHYNMYNHWFFHDGDRQRFLDWLQRQNSQRLAIVIDPPFGGRLDALGHSVHRLLKDCRECGVPST
;
A
#
# COMPACT_ATOMS: atom_id res chain seq x y z
N MET A 1 14.35 -9.24 0.13
CA MET A 1 13.33 -10.03 -0.58
C MET A 1 13.55 -11.54 -0.47
N TRP A 2 12.66 -12.21 0.28
CA TRP A 2 12.71 -13.65 0.57
C TRP A 2 11.66 -14.47 -0.21
N LEU A 3 10.73 -13.81 -0.91
CA LEU A 3 9.71 -14.45 -1.75
C LEU A 3 10.05 -14.26 -3.23
N THR A 4 9.90 -15.33 -4.02
CA THR A 4 9.95 -15.24 -5.48
C THR A 4 8.64 -14.63 -6.00
N PRO A 5 8.70 -13.74 -7.01
CA PRO A 5 7.50 -13.17 -7.62
C PRO A 5 6.67 -14.29 -8.23
N HIS A 6 5.35 -14.19 -8.09
CA HIS A 6 4.44 -15.15 -8.70
C HIS A 6 4.37 -14.87 -10.21
N SER A 7 5.02 -15.71 -11.01
CA SER A 7 5.15 -15.51 -12.47
C SER A 7 4.02 -16.18 -13.27
N ASP A 8 2.83 -16.31 -12.70
CA ASP A 8 1.66 -16.80 -13.43
C ASP A 8 0.96 -15.62 -14.11
N GLY A 9 1.31 -15.45 -15.38
CA GLY A 9 1.18 -14.23 -16.20
C GLY A 9 -0.23 -13.72 -16.55
N THR A 10 -1.23 -13.84 -15.68
CA THR A 10 -2.56 -13.26 -15.95
C THR A 10 -3.25 -12.60 -14.75
N ALA A 11 -2.84 -12.85 -13.51
CA ALA A 11 -3.53 -12.30 -12.33
C ALA A 11 -2.61 -11.72 -11.24
N GLN A 12 -1.35 -12.13 -11.16
CA GLN A 12 -0.44 -11.84 -10.03
C GLN A 12 0.97 -11.43 -10.49
N ALA A 13 1.09 -10.82 -11.68
CA ALA A 13 2.39 -10.41 -12.20
C ALA A 13 2.98 -9.27 -11.35
N GLN A 14 3.70 -9.65 -10.29
CA GLN A 14 4.33 -8.73 -9.35
C GLN A 14 5.73 -8.43 -9.85
N TYR A 15 5.91 -7.22 -10.39
CA TYR A 15 7.23 -6.72 -10.75
C TYR A 15 7.80 -5.97 -9.56
N PHE A 16 8.96 -6.40 -9.07
CA PHE A 16 9.58 -5.72 -7.94
C PHE A 16 10.43 -4.55 -8.41
N PHE A 17 10.35 -3.44 -7.69
CA PHE A 17 11.25 -2.31 -7.91
C PHE A 17 12.69 -2.72 -7.62
N SER A 18 13.61 -2.30 -8.49
CA SER A 18 15.04 -2.40 -8.20
C SER A 18 15.42 -1.49 -7.03
N LYS A 19 16.46 -1.84 -6.28
CA LYS A 19 16.94 -1.04 -5.14
C LYS A 19 17.16 0.45 -5.49
N PRO A 20 17.80 0.81 -6.62
CA PRO A 20 17.97 2.22 -6.99
C PRO A 20 16.65 2.98 -7.18
N VAL A 21 15.62 2.31 -7.71
CA VAL A 21 14.29 2.91 -7.91
C VAL A 21 13.60 3.13 -6.57
N VAL A 22 13.64 2.14 -5.67
CA VAL A 22 13.08 2.28 -4.32
C VAL A 22 13.74 3.43 -3.56
N GLU A 23 15.08 3.52 -3.60
CA GLU A 23 15.83 4.60 -2.96
C GLU A 23 15.47 5.97 -3.53
N LEU A 24 15.31 6.08 -4.85
CA LEU A 24 14.89 7.31 -5.52
C LEU A 24 13.48 7.74 -5.07
N ILE A 25 12.51 6.82 -5.06
CA ILE A 25 11.13 7.09 -4.62
C ILE A 25 11.15 7.60 -3.17
N LEU A 26 11.79 6.86 -2.26
CA LEU A 26 11.83 7.23 -0.85
C LEU A 26 12.57 8.56 -0.62
N LYS A 27 13.64 8.84 -1.37
CA LYS A 27 14.33 10.13 -1.32
C LYS A 27 13.42 11.28 -1.72
N ASN A 28 12.65 11.11 -2.80
CA ASN A 28 11.71 12.12 -3.28
C ASN A 28 10.58 12.35 -2.27
N LEU A 29 9.97 11.28 -1.74
CA LEU A 29 8.91 11.38 -0.72
C LEU A 29 9.41 12.12 0.53
N ARG A 30 10.61 11.79 1.02
CA ARG A 30 11.24 12.51 2.14
C ARG A 30 11.46 13.99 1.83
N SER A 31 11.91 14.32 0.63
CA SER A 31 12.14 15.72 0.23
C SER A 31 10.85 16.56 0.17
N LEU A 32 9.70 15.91 -0.04
CA LEU A 32 8.37 16.53 -0.03
C LEU A 32 7.76 16.64 1.38
N GLY A 33 8.49 16.17 2.39
CA GLY A 33 8.03 16.14 3.78
C GLY A 33 6.95 15.09 4.06
N ILE A 34 6.84 14.06 3.21
CA ILE A 34 5.96 12.91 3.45
C ILE A 34 6.49 12.13 4.66
N GLN A 35 5.60 11.82 5.60
CA GLN A 35 5.93 11.14 6.85
C GLN A 35 5.35 9.74 6.93
N SER A 36 4.28 9.47 6.17
CA SER A 36 3.58 8.19 6.19
C SER A 36 3.25 7.74 4.78
N ILE A 37 3.34 6.43 4.53
CA ILE A 37 3.20 5.86 3.19
C ILE A 37 2.23 4.69 3.22
N ILE A 38 1.23 4.69 2.33
CA ILE A 38 0.44 3.51 2.01
C ILE A 38 0.98 2.93 0.70
N CYS A 39 1.50 1.70 0.77
CA CYS A 39 1.97 0.95 -0.38
C CYS A 39 0.88 -0.04 -0.81
N ILE A 40 0.42 0.03 -2.06
CA ILE A 40 -0.57 -0.90 -2.62
C ILE A 40 0.09 -1.72 -3.73
N GLY A 41 0.20 -3.03 -3.54
CA GLY A 41 0.83 -3.93 -4.52
C GLY A 41 2.35 -3.78 -4.70
N CYS A 42 3.02 -2.97 -3.86
CA CYS A 42 4.44 -2.64 -4.00
C CYS A 42 5.25 -2.97 -2.73
N PRO A 43 5.44 -4.27 -2.40
CA PRO A 43 6.09 -4.70 -1.17
C PRO A 43 7.58 -4.28 -1.07
N SER A 44 8.26 -4.06 -2.19
CA SER A 44 9.66 -3.59 -2.21
C SER A 44 9.85 -2.25 -1.49
N LEU A 45 8.82 -1.40 -1.46
CA LEU A 45 8.86 -0.13 -0.74
C LEU A 45 8.79 -0.33 0.76
N LEU A 46 7.96 -1.25 1.26
CA LEU A 46 7.89 -1.55 2.69
C LEU A 46 9.24 -2.08 3.21
N GLU A 47 9.93 -2.93 2.46
CA GLU A 47 11.26 -3.45 2.85
C GLU A 47 12.30 -2.35 3.11
N ALA A 48 12.21 -1.21 2.40
CA ALA A 48 13.19 -0.13 2.48
C ALA A 48 12.70 1.13 3.20
N ALA A 49 11.39 1.25 3.42
CA ALA A 49 10.80 2.41 4.08
C ALA A 49 11.04 2.36 5.60
N GLN A 50 11.12 3.55 6.21
CA GLN A 50 11.21 3.71 7.66
C GLN A 50 9.81 3.59 8.30
N SER A 51 9.75 3.77 9.63
CA SER A 51 8.54 3.77 10.45
C SER A 51 7.38 4.56 9.80
N ASN A 52 6.15 4.06 9.93
CA ASN A 52 4.88 4.60 9.37
C ASN A 52 4.58 4.25 7.89
N THR A 53 4.94 3.03 7.48
CA THR A 53 4.51 2.48 6.18
C THR A 53 3.53 1.33 6.38
N LEU A 54 2.45 1.32 5.61
CA LEU A 54 1.45 0.25 5.58
C LEU A 54 1.40 -0.37 4.19
N LEU A 55 1.53 -1.69 4.10
CA LEU A 55 1.36 -2.45 2.87
C LEU A 55 -0.04 -3.04 2.78
N LEU A 56 -0.71 -2.78 1.67
CA LEU A 56 -1.95 -3.41 1.25
C LEU A 56 -1.65 -4.27 0.02
N ASP A 57 -1.69 -5.60 0.17
CA ASP A 57 -1.36 -6.52 -0.91
C ASP A 57 -2.34 -7.70 -0.94
N ILE A 58 -2.51 -8.28 -2.13
CA ILE A 58 -3.35 -9.45 -2.38
C ILE A 58 -2.64 -10.75 -2.00
N ASP A 59 -1.31 -10.72 -1.89
CA ASP A 59 -0.50 -11.88 -1.52
C ASP A 59 -0.44 -12.05 0.00
N GLU A 60 -1.26 -12.97 0.52
CA GLU A 60 -1.31 -13.28 1.95
C GLU A 60 0.02 -13.77 2.53
N ARG A 61 0.97 -14.23 1.71
CA ARG A 61 2.27 -14.74 2.19
C ARG A 61 3.04 -13.67 2.94
N PHE A 62 2.79 -12.38 2.68
CA PHE A 62 3.38 -11.27 3.43
C PHE A 62 3.00 -11.25 4.92
N HIS A 63 1.89 -11.88 5.33
CA HIS A 63 1.56 -12.05 6.75
C HIS A 63 2.62 -12.84 7.52
N ASN A 64 3.37 -13.71 6.86
CA ASN A 64 4.44 -14.47 7.52
C ASN A 64 5.67 -13.60 7.83
N PHE A 65 5.79 -12.42 7.22
CA PHE A 65 6.98 -11.56 7.31
C PHE A 65 6.70 -10.24 8.03
N TRP A 66 5.44 -9.76 8.01
CA TRP A 66 5.07 -8.46 8.53
C TRP A 66 3.92 -8.54 9.53
N SER A 67 3.95 -7.70 10.56
CA SER A 67 2.86 -7.62 11.53
C SER A 67 1.61 -6.98 10.92
N GLN A 68 0.47 -7.17 11.58
CA GLN A 68 -0.81 -6.55 11.21
C GLN A 68 -0.80 -5.01 11.29
N ASP A 69 0.23 -4.41 11.88
CA ASP A 69 0.44 -2.95 11.87
C ASP A 69 1.14 -2.45 10.59
N SER A 70 1.81 -3.34 9.85
CA SER A 70 2.60 -3.03 8.66
C SER A 70 2.04 -3.67 7.39
N PHE A 71 1.18 -4.67 7.51
CA PHE A 71 0.57 -5.39 6.39
C PHE A 71 -0.90 -5.73 6.66
N LEU A 72 -1.75 -5.52 5.66
CA LEU A 72 -3.15 -5.98 5.63
C LEU A 72 -3.43 -6.69 4.31
N HIS A 73 -4.12 -7.82 4.38
CA HIS A 73 -4.50 -8.57 3.19
C HIS A 73 -5.68 -7.87 2.49
N TYR A 74 -5.42 -7.36 1.29
CA TYR A 74 -6.28 -6.39 0.62
C TYR A 74 -6.34 -6.59 -0.90
N ASN A 75 -7.54 -6.43 -1.47
CA ASN A 75 -7.75 -6.42 -2.91
C ASN A 75 -7.96 -4.99 -3.42
N MET A 76 -7.03 -4.54 -4.27
CA MET A 76 -7.02 -3.18 -4.82
C MET A 76 -8.11 -2.88 -5.86
N TYR A 77 -8.76 -3.89 -6.45
CA TYR A 77 -9.78 -3.67 -7.49
C TYR A 77 -11.18 -3.44 -6.94
N ASN A 78 -11.48 -3.93 -5.75
CA ASN A 78 -12.79 -3.79 -5.12
C ASN A 78 -12.74 -3.13 -3.73
N HIS A 79 -11.54 -2.73 -3.28
CA HIS A 79 -11.31 -2.16 -1.96
C HIS A 79 -11.80 -3.09 -0.83
N TRP A 80 -11.44 -4.37 -0.93
CA TRP A 80 -11.85 -5.42 0.01
C TRP A 80 -10.69 -5.81 0.93
N PHE A 81 -11.00 -5.97 2.22
CA PHE A 81 -10.08 -6.48 3.23
C PHE A 81 -10.48 -7.92 3.57
N PHE A 82 -9.53 -8.86 3.50
CA PHE A 82 -9.86 -10.28 3.58
C PHE A 82 -10.07 -10.80 5.00
N HIS A 83 -9.37 -10.27 5.99
CA HIS A 83 -9.49 -10.71 7.37
C HIS A 83 -10.40 -9.79 8.19
N ASP A 84 -11.11 -10.40 9.14
CA ASP A 84 -11.93 -9.68 10.09
C ASP A 84 -11.09 -8.68 10.90
N GLY A 85 -11.58 -7.44 10.96
CA GLY A 85 -10.90 -6.35 11.65
C GLY A 85 -9.84 -5.63 10.82
N ASP A 86 -9.38 -6.13 9.67
CA ASP A 86 -8.37 -5.43 8.86
C ASP A 86 -8.86 -4.06 8.37
N ARG A 87 -10.15 -3.96 8.02
CA ARG A 87 -10.76 -2.66 7.72
C ARG A 87 -10.69 -1.70 8.91
N GLN A 88 -10.96 -2.19 10.12
CA GLN A 88 -10.89 -1.34 11.32
C GLN A 88 -9.44 -0.95 11.61
N ARG A 89 -8.49 -1.88 11.53
CA ARG A 89 -7.05 -1.59 11.69
C ARG A 89 -6.56 -0.56 10.68
N PHE A 90 -7.02 -0.65 9.43
CA PHE A 90 -6.72 0.33 8.40
C PHE A 90 -7.21 1.73 8.79
N LEU A 91 -8.46 1.86 9.23
CA LEU A 91 -9.02 3.13 9.69
C LEU A 91 -8.29 3.65 10.93
N ASP A 92 -8.00 2.79 11.90
CA ASP A 92 -7.24 3.15 13.11
C ASP A 92 -5.81 3.57 12.76
N TRP A 93 -5.19 2.95 11.75
CA TRP A 93 -3.88 3.35 11.25
C TRP A 93 -3.94 4.73 10.60
N LEU A 94 -4.95 5.00 9.76
CA LEU A 94 -5.17 6.32 9.16
C LEU A 94 -5.37 7.41 10.21
N GLN A 95 -6.19 7.15 11.23
CA GLN A 95 -6.41 8.09 12.34
C GLN A 95 -5.12 8.38 13.12
N ARG A 96 -4.23 7.39 13.27
CA ARG A 96 -2.90 7.60 13.87
C ARG A 96 -2.00 8.49 13.02
N GLN A 97 -2.21 8.56 11.70
CA GLN A 97 -1.48 9.45 10.79
C GLN A 97 -2.10 10.85 10.71
N ASN A 98 -3.07 11.18 11.57
CA ASN A 98 -3.73 12.48 11.56
C ASN A 98 -2.68 13.61 11.63
N SER A 99 -2.85 14.63 10.78
CA SER A 99 -1.92 15.77 10.61
C SER A 99 -0.59 15.47 9.92
N GLN A 100 -0.32 14.23 9.51
CA GLN A 100 0.89 13.88 8.74
C GLN A 100 0.65 14.01 7.24
N ARG A 101 1.69 14.39 6.49
CA ARG A 101 1.66 14.31 5.03
C ARG A 101 1.79 12.85 4.61
N LEU A 102 0.71 12.31 4.08
CA LEU A 102 0.61 10.92 3.66
C LEU A 102 0.72 10.80 2.14
N ALA A 103 1.51 9.84 1.67
CA ALA A 103 1.54 9.46 0.26
C ALA A 103 0.92 8.07 0.06
N ILE A 104 0.22 7.90 -1.06
CA ILE A 104 -0.26 6.60 -1.52
C ILE A 104 0.56 6.24 -2.76
N VAL A 105 1.24 5.09 -2.71
CA VAL A 105 2.00 4.53 -3.83
C VAL A 105 1.31 3.26 -4.28
N ILE A 106 0.97 3.18 -5.57
CA ILE A 106 0.20 2.07 -6.14
C ILE A 106 0.98 1.51 -7.32
N ASP A 107 1.22 0.20 -7.30
CA ASP A 107 1.79 -0.55 -8.41
C ASP A 107 0.81 -1.68 -8.80
N PRO A 108 -0.22 -1.38 -9.62
CA PRO A 108 -1.23 -2.36 -9.99
C PRO A 108 -0.73 -3.29 -11.10
N PRO A 109 -1.19 -4.55 -11.18
CA PRO A 109 -0.77 -5.44 -12.25
C PRO A 109 -1.25 -4.93 -13.62
N PHE A 110 -0.38 -4.99 -14.63
CA PHE A 110 -0.59 -4.41 -15.97
C PHE A 110 -1.86 -4.86 -16.69
N GLY A 111 -2.34 -6.09 -16.44
CA GLY A 111 -3.57 -6.64 -17.04
C GLY A 111 -4.88 -6.24 -16.34
N GLY A 112 -4.78 -5.37 -15.33
CA GLY A 112 -5.89 -4.94 -14.50
C GLY A 112 -6.94 -4.07 -15.17
N ARG A 113 -8.16 -4.09 -14.63
CA ARG A 113 -9.20 -3.11 -14.98
C ARG A 113 -8.95 -1.78 -14.27
N LEU A 114 -8.47 -0.78 -15.02
CA LEU A 114 -8.20 0.57 -14.51
C LEU A 114 -9.44 1.24 -13.89
N ASP A 115 -10.64 1.01 -14.45
CA ASP A 115 -11.88 1.59 -13.91
C ASP A 115 -12.16 1.11 -12.47
N ALA A 116 -11.97 -0.19 -12.22
CA ALA A 116 -12.14 -0.78 -10.90
C ALA A 116 -11.10 -0.27 -9.90
N LEU A 117 -9.86 -0.09 -10.35
CA LEU A 117 -8.81 0.54 -9.55
C LEU A 117 -9.18 2.00 -9.22
N GLY A 118 -9.66 2.78 -10.19
CA GLY A 118 -10.09 4.17 -9.98
C GLY A 118 -11.19 4.29 -8.94
N HIS A 119 -12.18 3.41 -8.96
CA HIS A 119 -13.21 3.34 -7.92
C HIS A 119 -12.64 3.03 -6.54
N SER A 120 -11.69 2.10 -6.46
CA SER A 120 -11.05 1.72 -5.20
C SER A 120 -10.16 2.84 -4.64
N VAL A 121 -9.44 3.56 -5.51
CA VAL A 121 -8.68 4.77 -5.13
C VAL A 121 -9.63 5.85 -4.62
N HIS A 122 -10.78 6.05 -5.25
CA HIS A 122 -11.77 7.02 -4.75
C HIS A 122 -12.27 6.67 -3.34
N ARG A 123 -12.54 5.39 -3.08
CA ARG A 123 -12.91 4.90 -1.74
C ARG A 123 -11.78 5.11 -0.72
N LEU A 124 -10.54 4.78 -1.09
CA LEU A 124 -9.37 4.99 -0.24
C LEU A 124 -9.19 6.47 0.14
N LEU A 125 -9.32 7.38 -0.84
CA LEU A 125 -9.25 8.82 -0.61
C LEU A 125 -10.41 9.33 0.26
N LYS A 126 -11.59 8.72 0.15
CA LYS A 126 -12.72 9.01 1.03
C LYS A 126 -12.42 8.60 2.47
N ASP A 127 -11.90 7.40 2.69
CA ASP A 127 -11.49 6.93 4.01
C ASP A 127 -10.41 7.85 4.64
N CYS A 128 -9.44 8.30 3.84
CA CYS A 128 -8.42 9.26 4.28
C CYS A 128 -9.04 10.57 4.76
N ARG A 129 -10.01 11.13 4.00
CA ARG A 129 -10.71 12.37 4.37
C ARG A 129 -11.53 12.19 5.65
N GLU A 130 -12.25 11.08 5.78
CA GLU A 130 -13.08 10.78 6.96
C GLU A 130 -12.22 10.58 8.21
N CYS A 131 -10.99 10.10 8.07
CA CYS A 131 -10.03 9.95 9.16
C CYS A 131 -9.20 11.22 9.44
N GLY A 132 -9.49 12.34 8.78
CA GLY A 132 -8.81 13.62 9.02
C GLY A 132 -7.40 13.73 8.42
N VAL A 133 -7.02 12.85 7.48
CA VAL A 133 -5.75 12.97 6.77
C VAL A 133 -5.84 14.16 5.80
N PRO A 134 -4.96 15.18 5.91
CA PRO A 134 -5.04 16.37 5.09
C PRO A 134 -4.83 16.04 3.60
N SER A 135 -5.65 16.66 2.73
CA SER A 135 -5.43 16.61 1.28
C SER A 135 -4.22 17.48 0.96
N THR A 136 -3.17 16.91 0.39
CA THR A 136 -2.06 17.68 -0.20
C THR A 136 -2.51 18.50 -1.38
#